data_AF-A0A1H8IIS4-F1
#
_entry.id   AF-A0A1H8IIS4-F1
#
_cell.length_a   1.000
_cell.length_b   1.000
_cell.length_c   1.000
_cell.angle_alpha   90.00
_cell.angle_beta   90.00
_cell.angle_gamma   90.00
#
_symmetry.space_group_name_H-M   'P 1'
#
loop_
_entity.id
_entity.type
_entity.pdbx_description
1 polymer ?
#
loop_
_entity_poly.entity_id
_entity_poly.type
_entity_poly.pdbx_seq_one_letter_code
_entity_poly.pdbx_strand_id
1 'polypeptide(L)'
;MSLKELYRLATPIQGKKGLLRSIHTTQANDVPIKVVFVRNRNKKSEWLAILSTDCTLSDQEIIRIYGIRWDIEVFFKATKSLLKLQKEYQSRSYDSLISHTTIVFSRYIVLSWQNRCSTD
;
A
#
# COMPACT_ATOMS: atom_id res chain seq x y z
N MET A 1 19.94 14.44 -2.72
CA MET A 1 19.44 14.21 -4.09
C MET A 1 17.92 14.18 -4.06
N SER A 2 17.26 14.93 -4.94
CA SER A 2 15.80 14.99 -4.99
C SER A 2 15.21 13.82 -5.80
N LEU A 3 13.93 13.50 -5.56
CA LEU A 3 13.23 12.44 -6.29
C LEU A 3 13.09 12.76 -7.79
N LYS A 4 13.06 14.05 -8.15
CA LYS A 4 13.07 14.53 -9.55
C LYS A 4 14.42 14.33 -10.23
N GLU A 5 15.52 14.52 -9.50
CA GLU A 5 16.87 14.19 -10.00
C GLU A 5 17.01 12.69 -10.22
N LEU A 6 16.61 11.87 -9.25
CA LEU A 6 16.61 10.41 -9.38
C LEU A 6 15.78 9.95 -10.58
N TYR A 7 14.60 10.54 -10.80
CA TYR A 7 13.78 10.24 -11.98
C TYR A 7 14.50 10.53 -13.30
N ARG A 8 15.28 11.62 -13.37
CA ARG A 8 16.05 11.97 -14.58
C ARG A 8 17.21 11.01 -14.82
N LEU A 9 17.87 10.55 -13.75
CA LEU A 9 18.99 9.61 -13.78
C LEU A 9 18.55 8.16 -14.03
N ALA A 10 17.33 7.81 -13.63
CA ALA A 10 16.81 6.45 -13.74
C ALA A 10 16.65 6.01 -15.20
N THR A 11 16.94 4.73 -15.46
CA THR A 11 16.86 4.15 -16.80
C THR A 11 15.40 4.07 -17.27
N PRO A 12 15.08 4.61 -18.47
CA PRO A 12 13.75 4.43 -19.05
C PRO A 12 13.50 2.97 -19.38
N ILE A 13 12.33 2.46 -19.00
CA ILE A 13 11.92 1.09 -19.34
C ILE A 13 10.92 1.17 -20.49
N GLN A 14 11.25 0.57 -21.62
CA GLN A 14 10.34 0.44 -22.77
C GLN A 14 9.51 -0.85 -22.66
N GLY A 15 8.23 -0.78 -23.04
CA GLY A 15 7.37 -1.96 -23.24
C GLY A 15 6.54 -2.44 -22.04
N LYS A 16 6.83 -2.04 -20.79
CA LYS A 16 6.02 -2.43 -19.62
C LYS A 16 4.97 -1.37 -19.26
N LYS A 17 3.68 -1.67 -19.49
CA LYS A 17 2.54 -0.76 -19.20
C LYS A 17 2.61 -0.24 -17.75
N GLY A 18 2.75 1.08 -17.59
CA GLY A 18 2.65 1.77 -16.30
C GLY A 18 3.93 1.85 -15.49
N LEU A 19 5.00 1.14 -15.86
CA LEU A 19 6.34 1.31 -15.30
C LEU A 19 7.10 2.34 -16.14
N LEU A 20 7.61 3.39 -15.50
CA LEU A 20 8.31 4.47 -16.19
C LEU A 20 9.82 4.24 -16.16
N ARG A 21 10.37 4.08 -14.95
CA ARG A 21 11.82 4.03 -14.70
C ARG A 21 12.12 3.27 -13.41
N SER A 22 13.33 2.75 -13.26
CA SER A 22 13.84 2.27 -11.97
C SER A 22 15.32 2.64 -11.79
N ILE A 23 15.75 2.74 -10.53
CA ILE A 23 17.12 3.07 -10.17
C ILE A 23 17.51 2.41 -8.86
N HIS A 24 18.75 1.92 -8.80
CA HIS A 24 19.39 1.49 -7.57
C HIS A 24 20.17 2.67 -6.99
N THR A 25 20.00 2.93 -5.71
CA THR A 25 20.71 4.00 -5.00
C THR A 25 20.90 3.60 -3.55
N THR A 26 21.57 4.45 -2.78
CA THR A 26 21.86 4.20 -1.37
C THR A 26 21.23 5.31 -0.55
N GLN A 27 20.54 4.94 0.53
CA GLN A 27 19.98 5.92 1.47
C GLN A 27 21.12 6.58 2.28
N ALA A 28 20.83 7.69 2.96
CA ALA A 28 21.79 8.40 3.82
C ALA A 28 22.45 7.53 4.91
N ASN A 29 21.85 6.39 5.25
CA ASN A 29 22.32 5.45 6.27
C ASN A 29 23.06 4.24 5.64
N ASP A 30 23.59 4.37 4.43
CA ASP A 30 24.27 3.30 3.67
C ASP A 30 23.43 2.06 3.35
N VAL A 31 22.11 2.16 3.47
CA VAL A 31 21.18 1.06 3.11
C VAL A 31 20.96 1.07 1.59
N PRO A 32 21.24 -0.04 0.88
CA PRO A 32 20.96 -0.14 -0.55
C PRO A 32 19.45 -0.18 -0.76
N ILE A 33 18.98 0.63 -1.69
CA ILE A 33 17.56 0.75 -2.02
C ILE A 33 17.35 0.72 -3.53
N LYS A 34 16.16 0.28 -3.90
CA LYS A 34 15.67 0.31 -5.27
C LYS A 34 14.43 1.20 -5.32
N VAL A 35 14.45 2.20 -6.20
CA VAL A 35 13.33 3.12 -6.41
C VAL A 35 12.71 2.84 -7.77
N VAL A 36 11.40 2.58 -7.76
CA VAL A 36 10.61 2.26 -8.94
C VAL A 36 9.60 3.38 -9.17
N PHE A 37 9.64 3.98 -10.36
CA PHE A 37 8.75 5.05 -10.77
C PHE A 37 7.61 4.49 -11.62
N VAL A 38 6.38 4.63 -11.15
CA VAL A 38 5.17 4.18 -11.84
C VAL A 38 4.28 5.33 -12.24
N ARG A 39 3.58 5.18 -13.37
CA ARG A 39 2.60 6.15 -13.83
C ARG A 39 1.42 6.18 -12.85
N ASN A 40 1.05 7.37 -12.41
CA ASN A 40 -0.17 7.53 -11.62
C ASN A 40 -1.40 7.25 -12.50
N ARG A 41 -2.25 6.30 -12.08
CA ARG A 41 -3.47 5.92 -12.80
C ARG A 41 -4.55 7.01 -12.74
N ASN A 42 -4.63 7.74 -11.63
CA ASN A 42 -5.63 8.78 -11.41
C ASN A 42 -5.25 10.10 -12.10
N LYS A 43 -3.94 10.41 -12.17
CA LYS A 43 -3.43 11.63 -12.79
C LYS A 43 -2.23 11.34 -13.68
N LYS A 44 -2.48 11.20 -14.99
CA LYS A 44 -1.45 10.79 -15.96
C LYS A 44 -0.25 11.73 -16.03
N SER A 45 -0.38 13.02 -15.69
CA SER A 45 0.76 13.94 -15.67
C SER A 45 1.74 13.69 -14.52
N GLU A 46 1.36 12.86 -13.54
CA GLU A 46 2.16 12.55 -12.37
C GLU A 46 2.66 11.10 -12.37
N TRP A 47 3.66 10.86 -11.53
CA TRP A 47 4.22 9.56 -11.25
C TRP A 47 4.28 9.35 -9.74
N LEU A 48 4.27 8.09 -9.33
CA LEU A 48 4.50 7.65 -7.96
C LEU A 48 5.88 7.00 -7.90
N ALA A 49 6.61 7.21 -6.82
CA ALA A 49 7.84 6.47 -6.54
C ALA A 49 7.59 5.47 -5.42
N ILE A 50 7.96 4.22 -5.64
CA ILE A 50 7.93 3.15 -4.65
C ILE A 50 9.37 2.81 -4.33
N LEU A 51 9.70 2.80 -3.04
CA LEU A 51 11.03 2.45 -2.54
C LEU A 51 10.98 1.04 -1.95
N SER A 52 11.97 0.21 -2.29
CA SER A 52 12.21 -1.11 -1.70
C SER A 52 13.63 -1.15 -1.12
N THR A 53 13.78 -1.70 0.09
CA THR A 53 15.08 -2.06 0.68
C THR A 53 15.57 -3.41 0.19
N ASP A 54 14.67 -4.27 -0.27
CA ASP A 54 15.03 -5.50 -0.94
C ASP A 54 15.30 -5.21 -2.43
N CYS A 55 16.60 -5.21 -2.78
CA CYS A 55 17.07 -4.98 -4.15
C CYS A 55 16.98 -6.23 -5.04
N THR A 56 16.67 -7.41 -4.49
CA THR A 56 16.57 -8.65 -5.26
C THR A 56 15.24 -8.77 -6.01
N LEU A 57 14.21 -8.05 -5.53
CA LEU A 57 12.89 -8.05 -6.12
C LEU A 57 12.87 -7.39 -7.51
N SER A 58 12.09 -7.99 -8.41
CA SER A 58 11.79 -7.37 -9.70
C SER A 58 10.91 -6.13 -9.53
N ASP A 59 10.98 -5.20 -10.49
CA ASP A 59 10.17 -3.98 -10.47
C ASP A 59 8.67 -4.29 -10.40
N GLN A 60 8.23 -5.39 -11.01
CA GLN A 60 6.83 -5.81 -11.01
C GLN A 60 6.38 -6.37 -9.66
N GLU A 61 7.25 -7.10 -8.96
CA GLU A 61 6.96 -7.60 -7.62
C GLU A 61 6.87 -6.45 -6.61
N ILE A 62 7.77 -5.46 -6.69
CA ILE A 62 7.69 -4.25 -5.87
C ILE A 62 6.34 -3.55 -6.07
N ILE A 63 5.91 -3.39 -7.33
CA ILE A 63 4.61 -2.79 -7.65
C ILE A 63 3.45 -3.65 -7.13
N ARG A 64 3.53 -4.98 -7.27
CA ARG A 64 2.49 -5.91 -6.82
C ARG A 64 2.35 -5.87 -5.30
N ILE A 65 3.44 -5.93 -4.55
CA ILE A 65 3.47 -5.86 -3.08
C ILE A 65 2.90 -4.52 -2.62
N TYR A 66 3.31 -3.42 -3.26
CA TYR A 66 2.73 -2.11 -2.97
C TYR A 66 1.23 -2.06 -3.29
N GLY A 67 0.77 -2.77 -4.33
CA GLY A 67 -0.65 -2.92 -4.63
C GLY A 67 -1.44 -3.59 -3.51
N ILE A 68 -0.90 -4.66 -2.90
CA ILE A 68 -1.51 -5.35 -1.75
C ILE A 68 -1.68 -4.40 -0.56
N ARG A 69 -0.77 -3.43 -0.37
CA ARG A 69 -0.90 -2.42 0.70
C ARG A 69 -2.22 -1.66 0.64
N TRP A 70 -2.81 -1.50 -0.55
CA TRP A 70 -4.11 -0.84 -0.70
C TRP A 70 -5.24 -1.54 0.05
N ASP A 71 -5.11 -2.85 0.31
CA ASP A 71 -6.11 -3.62 1.06
C ASP A 71 -6.32 -3.07 2.48
N ILE A 72 -5.30 -2.44 3.08
CA ILE A 72 -5.41 -1.77 4.39
C ILE A 72 -6.38 -0.58 4.31
N GLU A 73 -6.42 0.14 3.20
CA GLU A 73 -7.33 1.27 3.01
C GLU A 73 -8.77 0.77 2.83
N VAL A 74 -8.96 -0.35 2.12
CA VAL A 74 -10.25 -1.04 2.00
C VAL A 74 -10.72 -1.56 3.36
N PHE A 75 -9.82 -2.15 4.15
CA PHE A 75 -10.09 -2.57 5.53
C PHE A 75 -10.57 -1.41 6.40
N PHE A 76 -9.86 -0.29 6.43
CA PHE A 76 -10.25 0.87 7.24
C PHE A 76 -11.55 1.51 6.75
N LYS A 77 -11.78 1.52 5.44
CA LYS A 77 -13.05 1.98 4.87
C LYS A 77 -14.20 1.09 5.36
N ALA A 78 -14.09 -0.23 5.18
CA ALA A 78 -15.13 -1.19 5.55
C ALA A 78 -15.41 -1.21 7.05
N THR A 79 -14.38 -1.24 7.89
CA THR A 79 -14.56 -1.24 9.36
C THR A 79 -15.25 0.03 9.85
N LYS A 80 -14.90 1.20 9.31
CA LYS A 80 -15.54 2.48 9.68
C LYS A 80 -16.96 2.62 9.13
N SER A 81 -17.18 2.33 7.85
CA SER A 81 -18.47 2.61 7.19
C SER A 81 -19.50 1.50 7.35
N LEU A 82 -19.09 0.24 7.29
CA LEU A 82 -20.00 -0.92 7.31
C LEU A 82 -20.10 -1.51 8.71
N LEU A 83 -18.98 -1.67 9.40
CA LEU A 83 -18.94 -2.26 10.75
C LEU A 83 -18.97 -1.22 11.86
N LYS A 84 -19.28 0.05 11.51
CA LYS A 84 -19.56 1.15 12.43
C LYS A 84 -18.53 1.33 13.56
N LEU A 85 -17.24 1.07 13.29
CA LEU A 85 -16.16 1.13 14.27
C LEU A 85 -16.18 2.39 15.16
N GLN A 86 -16.57 3.54 14.60
CA GLN A 86 -16.61 4.81 15.33
C GLN A 86 -18.02 5.19 15.80
N LYS A 87 -19.09 4.65 15.19
CA LYS A 87 -20.47 5.13 15.40
C LYS A 87 -21.31 4.23 16.30
N GLU A 88 -20.96 2.95 16.42
CA GLU A 88 -21.74 1.98 17.22
C GLU A 88 -21.48 2.09 18.72
N TYR A 89 -20.27 2.53 19.10
CA TYR A 89 -19.81 2.49 20.48
C TYR A 89 -19.24 3.85 20.92
N GLN A 90 -19.77 4.41 22.01
CA GLN A 90 -19.38 5.71 22.58
C GLN A 90 -18.96 5.60 24.06
N SER A 91 -18.44 4.45 24.47
CA SER A 91 -17.92 4.27 25.83
C SER A 91 -16.65 5.09 26.05
N ARG A 92 -16.46 5.55 27.28
CA ARG A 92 -15.29 6.32 27.71
C ARG A 92 -14.24 5.44 28.42
N SER A 93 -14.52 4.16 28.61
CA SER A 93 -13.58 3.19 29.19
C SER A 93 -12.61 2.67 28.14
N TYR A 94 -11.31 2.70 28.46
CA TYR A 94 -10.24 2.27 27.56
C TYR A 94 -10.33 0.77 27.22
N ASP A 95 -10.52 -0.08 28.23
CA ASP A 95 -10.67 -1.54 28.04
C ASP A 95 -11.83 -1.88 27.12
N SER A 96 -12.87 -1.07 27.20
CA SER A 96 -14.07 -1.19 26.42
C SER A 96 -13.86 -0.81 24.95
N LEU A 97 -13.06 0.24 24.69
CA LEU A 97 -12.65 0.64 23.35
C LEU A 97 -11.75 -0.42 22.69
N ILE A 98 -10.82 -1.02 23.46
CA ILE A 98 -10.01 -2.14 22.98
C ILE A 98 -10.92 -3.31 22.59
N SER A 99 -11.82 -3.72 23.49
CA SER A 99 -12.72 -4.85 23.26
C SER A 99 -13.58 -4.64 22.01
N HIS A 100 -14.18 -3.46 21.87
CA HIS A 100 -14.97 -3.09 20.69
C HIS A 100 -14.15 -3.15 19.39
N THR A 101 -12.95 -2.56 19.39
CA THR A 101 -12.07 -2.55 18.21
C THR A 101 -11.69 -3.97 17.80
N THR A 102 -11.32 -4.81 18.76
CA THR A 102 -10.99 -6.23 18.53
C THR A 102 -12.18 -6.96 17.90
N ILE A 103 -13.39 -6.80 18.44
CA ILE A 103 -14.60 -7.44 17.91
C ILE A 103 -14.85 -7.01 16.46
N VAL A 104 -14.79 -5.70 16.17
CA VAL A 104 -15.00 -5.18 14.82
C VAL A 104 -13.96 -5.74 13.84
N PHE A 105 -12.70 -5.83 14.25
CA PHE A 105 -11.64 -6.37 13.40
C PHE A 105 -11.80 -7.87 13.17
N SER A 106 -12.13 -8.65 14.20
CA SER A 106 -12.45 -10.08 14.05
C SER A 106 -13.64 -10.30 13.11
N ARG A 107 -14.70 -9.49 13.22
CA ARG A 107 -15.86 -9.54 12.31
C ARG A 107 -15.44 -9.26 10.87
N TYR A 108 -14.59 -8.26 10.62
CA TYR A 108 -14.08 -8.00 9.28
C TYR A 108 -13.32 -9.20 8.71
N ILE A 109 -12.46 -9.84 9.51
CA ILE A 109 -11.66 -11.00 9.06
C ILE A 109 -12.59 -12.13 8.60
N VAL A 110 -13.59 -12.48 9.42
CA VAL A 110 -14.56 -13.54 9.09
C VAL A 110 -15.36 -13.18 7.84
N LEU A 111 -15.91 -11.97 7.76
CA LEU A 111 -16.69 -11.53 6.61
C LEU A 111 -15.86 -11.49 5.32
N SER A 112 -14.61 -11.02 5.40
CA SER A 112 -13.71 -10.98 4.24
C SER A 112 -13.32 -12.39 3.78
N TRP A 113 -13.16 -13.32 4.72
CA TRP A 113 -12.91 -14.73 4.40
C TRP A 113 -14.13 -15.36 3.72
N GLN A 114 -15.33 -15.19 4.28
CA GLN A 114 -16.58 -15.66 3.67
C GLN A 114 -16.76 -15.11 2.26
N ASN A 115 -16.55 -13.80 2.06
CA ASN A 115 -16.67 -13.18 0.75
C ASN A 115 -15.72 -13.79 -0.29
N ARG A 116 -14.48 -14.14 0.10
CA ARG A 116 -13.54 -14.85 -0.79
C ARG A 116 -14.06 -16.23 -1.15
N CYS A 117 -14.49 -17.02 -0.17
CA CYS A 117 -15.04 -18.36 -0.40
C CYS A 117 -16.31 -18.37 -1.26
N SER A 118 -17.11 -17.30 -1.25
CA SER A 118 -18.32 -17.19 -2.07
C SER A 118 -18.08 -16.60 -3.46
N THR A 119 -16.94 -15.95 -3.69
CA THR A 119 -16.59 -15.33 -4.98
C THR A 119 -15.66 -16.22 -5.81
N ASP A 120 -15.11 -17.28 -5.22
CA ASP A 120 -14.48 -18.42 -5.90
C ASP A 120 -15.54 -19.42 -6.41
#